data_AF-R7V639-F1
#
_entry.id   AF-R7V639-F1
#
_cell.length_a   1.000
_cell.length_b   1.000
_cell.length_c   1.000
_cell.angle_alpha   90.00
_cell.angle_beta   90.00
_cell.angle_gamma   90.00
#
_symmetry.space_group_name_H-M   'P 1'
#
loop_
_entity.id
_entity.type
_entity.pdbx_description
1 polymer ?
#
loop_
_entity_poly.entity_id
_entity_poly.type
_entity_poly.pdbx_seq_one_letter_code
_entity_poly.pdbx_strand_id
1 'polypeptide(L)'
;YTCDVGQYLDMDGDQECHPCPPGSYSLGGGARFDDWEKLPTGFSVTNEQFISPIREFRGHSSTAPANCSREGWVPKGKHLASTGGDCSATLVYTANLVKEGSVSFEYQYIDRESIFNFQVCGTTLESADVESLVSGAE
;
A
#
# COMPACT_ATOMS: atom_id res chain seq x y z
N TYR A 1 12.66 -19.75 10.00
CA TYR A 1 12.91 -19.03 11.25
C TYR A 1 13.19 -17.59 10.91
N THR A 2 12.53 -16.66 11.60
CA THR A 2 12.68 -15.21 11.40
C THR A 2 12.73 -14.54 12.78
N CYS A 3 13.76 -13.73 13.01
CA CYS A 3 13.93 -12.96 14.24
C CYS A 3 12.90 -11.84 14.36
N ASP A 4 12.73 -11.34 15.57
CA ASP A 4 11.79 -10.26 15.85
C ASP A 4 12.38 -8.89 15.45
N VAL A 5 11.54 -7.86 15.45
CA VAL A 5 11.96 -6.50 15.12
C VAL A 5 13.06 -6.04 16.08
N GLY A 6 14.11 -5.44 15.54
CA GLY A 6 15.28 -5.02 16.31
C GLY A 6 16.26 -6.15 16.63
N GLN A 7 16.06 -7.36 16.10
CA GLN A 7 17.02 -8.46 16.22
C GLN A 7 17.58 -8.90 14.86
N TYR A 8 18.79 -9.46 14.87
CA TYR A 8 19.44 -10.09 13.73
C TYR A 8 19.78 -11.56 14.04
N LEU A 9 19.84 -12.40 13.01
CA LEU A 9 20.26 -13.78 13.13
C LEU A 9 21.79 -13.86 12.97
N ASP A 10 22.48 -14.37 13.99
CA ASP A 10 23.92 -14.59 13.89
C ASP A 10 24.23 -15.89 13.12
N MET A 11 24.49 -15.76 11.81
CA MET A 11 24.77 -16.92 10.96
C MET A 11 26.17 -17.51 11.18
N ASP A 12 27.12 -16.72 11.67
CA ASP A 12 28.51 -17.14 11.88
C ASP A 12 28.76 -17.64 13.32
N GLY A 13 27.87 -17.30 14.25
CA GLY A 13 27.91 -17.69 15.65
C GLY A 13 26.97 -18.84 16.02
N ASP A 14 26.05 -18.58 16.96
CA ASP A 14 25.19 -19.58 17.60
C ASP A 14 23.89 -19.87 16.83
N GLN A 15 23.64 -19.19 15.71
CA GLN A 15 22.38 -19.25 14.97
C GLN A 15 21.17 -18.80 15.82
N GLU A 16 21.40 -17.94 16.81
CA GLU A 16 20.35 -17.32 17.63
C GLU A 16 20.08 -15.86 17.22
N CYS A 17 18.94 -15.33 17.69
CA CYS A 17 18.52 -13.97 17.41
C CYS A 17 19.07 -13.02 18.49
N HIS A 18 19.94 -12.09 18.07
CA HIS A 18 20.58 -11.12 18.96
C HIS A 18 20.06 -9.71 18.71
N PRO A 19 20.00 -8.83 19.73
CA PRO A 19 19.62 -7.43 19.55
C PRO A 19 20.55 -6.71 18.57
N CYS A 20 19.99 -5.85 17.73
CA CYS A 20 20.76 -5.00 16.82
C CYS A 20 21.70 -4.07 17.60
N PRO A 21 22.96 -3.91 17.18
CA PRO A 21 23.88 -2.97 17.82
C PRO A 21 23.37 -1.52 17.67
N PRO A 22 23.76 -0.61 18.59
CA PRO A 22 23.34 0.78 18.55
C PRO A 22 23.61 1.44 17.19
N GLY A 23 22.60 2.14 16.65
CA GLY A 23 22.68 2.78 15.34
C GLY A 23 22.25 1.88 14.16
N SER A 24 21.91 0.63 14.43
CA SER A 24 21.30 -0.27 13.45
C SER A 24 19.88 -0.65 13.84
N TYR A 25 19.07 -1.03 12.85
CA TYR A 25 17.73 -1.55 13.06
C TYR A 25 17.48 -2.72 12.12
N SER A 26 16.62 -3.62 12.55
CA SER A 26 16.16 -4.76 11.75
C SER A 26 14.64 -4.77 11.76
N LEU A 27 14.05 -5.04 10.61
CA LEU A 27 12.60 -5.26 10.47
C LEU A 27 12.20 -6.70 10.84
N GLY A 28 13.15 -7.53 11.29
CA GLY A 28 12.93 -8.95 11.48
C GLY A 28 12.55 -9.63 10.17
N GLY A 29 11.43 -10.34 10.16
CA GLY A 29 10.84 -10.94 8.96
C GLY A 29 9.97 -10.01 8.10
N GLY A 30 9.87 -8.72 8.45
CA GLY A 30 9.03 -7.75 7.76
C GLY A 30 9.61 -7.25 6.43
N ALA A 31 8.76 -6.60 5.64
CA ALA A 31 9.14 -5.91 4.40
C ALA A 31 8.82 -4.41 4.52
N ARG A 32 9.70 -3.56 3.98
CA ARG A 32 9.51 -2.10 3.87
C ARG A 32 9.72 -1.68 2.43
N PHE A 33 8.82 -0.84 1.93
CA PHE A 33 8.86 -0.26 0.59
C PHE A 33 8.97 1.26 0.71
N ASP A 34 10.14 1.80 0.38
CA ASP A 34 10.46 3.23 0.42
C ASP A 34 10.97 3.76 -0.92
N ASP A 35 11.31 2.87 -1.86
CA ASP A 35 11.63 3.18 -3.25
C ASP A 35 10.46 2.82 -4.17
N TRP A 36 9.87 3.86 -4.76
CA TRP A 36 8.79 3.79 -5.73
C TRP A 36 9.23 4.39 -7.07
N GLU A 37 10.43 4.04 -7.55
CA GLU A 37 10.80 4.23 -8.96
C GLU A 37 10.00 3.29 -9.88
N LYS A 38 9.74 2.07 -9.40
CA LYS A 38 8.91 1.07 -10.07
C LYS A 38 8.04 0.34 -9.03
N LEU A 39 6.92 -0.22 -9.48
CA LEU A 39 6.11 -1.09 -8.64
C LEU A 39 6.93 -2.34 -8.25
N PRO A 40 7.14 -2.61 -6.95
CA PRO A 40 7.84 -3.80 -6.50
C PRO A 40 7.06 -5.09 -6.84
N THR A 41 7.75 -6.22 -6.82
CA THR A 41 7.12 -7.53 -6.99
C THR A 41 6.07 -7.76 -5.91
N GLY A 42 4.92 -8.32 -6.29
CA GLY A 42 3.80 -8.58 -5.39
C GLY A 42 2.75 -7.48 -5.34
N PHE A 43 3.01 -6.33 -5.97
CA PHE A 43 2.01 -5.30 -6.21
C PHE A 43 1.33 -5.49 -7.56
N SER A 44 0.02 -5.24 -7.61
CA SER A 44 -0.77 -5.18 -8.85
C SER A 44 -1.76 -4.03 -8.80
N VAL A 45 -1.97 -3.39 -9.95
CA VAL A 45 -2.91 -2.29 -10.12
C VAL A 45 -4.04 -2.76 -11.03
N THR A 46 -5.27 -2.56 -10.59
CA THR A 46 -6.48 -2.84 -11.38
C THR A 46 -7.30 -1.57 -11.49
N ASN A 47 -7.69 -1.21 -12.71
CA ASN A 47 -8.50 -0.02 -12.97
C ASN A 47 -9.84 -0.41 -13.56
N GLU A 48 -10.90 0.16 -13.02
CA GLU A 48 -12.27 -0.13 -13.42
C GLU A 48 -13.03 1.18 -13.65
N GLN A 49 -13.96 1.18 -14.60
CA GLN A 49 -14.80 2.35 -14.84
C GLN A 49 -15.81 2.52 -13.70
N PHE A 50 -15.91 3.73 -13.16
CA PHE A 50 -16.95 4.03 -12.18
C PHE A 50 -18.27 4.37 -12.90
N ILE A 51 -19.09 3.34 -13.15
CA ILE A 51 -20.43 3.49 -13.72
C ILE A 51 -21.39 3.89 -12.59
N SER A 52 -21.57 5.18 -12.38
CA SER A 52 -22.62 5.69 -11.48
C SER A 52 -23.91 5.97 -12.27
N PRO A 53 -25.10 5.70 -11.68
CA PRO A 53 -26.38 6.09 -12.27
C PRO A 53 -26.50 7.61 -12.52
N ILE A 54 -25.67 8.42 -11.86
CA ILE A 54 -25.66 9.88 -11.98
C ILE A 54 -25.00 10.34 -13.31
N ARG A 55 -24.11 9.53 -13.91
CA ARG A 55 -23.50 9.86 -15.22
C ARG A 55 -24.55 9.91 -16.33
N GLU A 56 -25.60 9.10 -16.24
CA GLU A 56 -26.72 9.10 -17.21
C GLU A 56 -27.52 10.42 -17.18
N PHE A 57 -27.56 11.12 -16.04
CA PHE A 57 -28.34 12.36 -15.88
C PHE A 57 -27.65 13.64 -16.37
N ARG A 58 -26.30 13.70 -16.43
CA ARG A 58 -25.55 14.91 -16.84
C ARG A 58 -25.34 15.06 -18.35
N GLY A 59 -26.02 14.26 -19.18
CA GLY A 59 -25.99 14.40 -20.64
C GLY A 59 -24.63 14.10 -21.31
N HIS A 60 -23.63 13.63 -20.54
CA HIS A 60 -22.42 13.04 -21.10
C HIS A 60 -22.70 11.57 -21.40
N SER A 61 -23.52 11.36 -22.44
CA SER A 61 -23.78 10.07 -23.03
C SER A 61 -22.55 9.61 -23.83
N SER A 62 -21.44 9.34 -23.14
CA SER A 62 -20.43 8.44 -23.68
C SER A 62 -20.86 7.03 -23.29
N THR A 63 -21.70 6.41 -24.13
CA THR A 63 -21.89 4.95 -24.14
C THR A 63 -20.60 4.20 -24.51
N ALA A 64 -19.55 4.94 -24.87
CA ALA A 64 -18.21 4.41 -25.03
C ALA A 64 -17.61 4.10 -23.65
N PRO A 65 -17.14 2.85 -23.42
CA PRO A 65 -16.40 2.52 -22.21
C PRO A 65 -15.20 3.48 -22.05
N ALA A 66 -15.11 4.18 -20.91
CA ALA A 66 -13.96 5.03 -20.62
C ALA A 66 -12.66 4.20 -20.60
N ASN A 67 -11.63 4.65 -21.31
CA ASN A 67 -10.38 3.91 -21.42
C ASN A 67 -9.52 4.10 -20.16
N CYS A 68 -9.72 3.24 -19.15
CA CYS A 68 -8.97 3.24 -17.89
C CYS A 68 -7.56 2.65 -18.00
N SER A 69 -7.07 2.31 -19.20
CA SER A 69 -5.75 1.68 -19.37
C SER A 69 -4.59 2.63 -19.07
N ARG A 70 -4.84 3.94 -18.93
CA ARG A 70 -3.83 4.97 -18.63
C ARG A 70 -3.99 5.60 -17.25
N GLU A 71 -5.08 5.31 -16.55
CA GLU A 71 -5.31 5.78 -15.18
C GLU A 71 -4.78 4.73 -14.18
N GLY A 72 -4.65 5.08 -12.91
CA GLY A 72 -4.28 4.13 -11.85
C GLY A 72 -3.19 4.61 -10.90
N TRP A 73 -2.73 3.70 -10.05
CA TRP A 73 -1.63 3.95 -9.12
C TRP A 73 -0.30 3.94 -9.87
N VAL A 74 0.41 5.07 -9.81
CA VAL A 74 1.68 5.27 -10.49
C VAL A 74 2.81 5.58 -9.50
N PRO A 75 4.01 5.01 -9.69
CA PRO A 75 5.19 5.36 -8.92
C PRO A 75 5.65 6.81 -9.17
N LYS A 76 5.95 7.55 -8.09
CA LYS A 76 6.42 8.94 -8.09
C LYS A 76 7.69 9.10 -7.25
N GLY A 77 8.65 8.18 -7.42
CA GLY A 77 9.95 8.20 -6.75
C GLY A 77 9.85 7.76 -5.30
N LYS A 78 9.25 8.59 -4.42
CA LYS A 78 9.14 8.29 -2.98
C LYS A 78 7.75 7.89 -2.51
N HIS A 79 6.75 7.96 -3.37
CA HIS A 79 5.38 7.60 -3.04
C HIS A 79 4.67 7.05 -4.27
N LEU A 80 3.57 6.35 -4.03
CA LEU A 80 2.58 6.04 -5.06
C LEU A 80 1.54 7.16 -5.11
N ALA A 81 1.11 7.52 -6.31
CA ALA A 81 0.03 8.46 -6.51
C ALA A 81 -1.04 7.84 -7.42
N SER A 82 -2.31 8.00 -7.07
CA SER A 82 -3.38 7.77 -8.05
C SER A 82 -3.35 8.90 -9.08
N THR A 83 -3.45 8.58 -10.36
CA THR A 83 -3.60 9.59 -11.43
C THR A 83 -4.89 10.39 -11.30
N GLY A 84 -5.86 9.91 -10.51
CA GLY A 84 -7.23 10.42 -10.50
C GLY A 84 -7.91 10.16 -11.84
N GLY A 85 -9.11 10.72 -11.98
CA GLY A 85 -9.91 10.63 -13.20
C GLY A 85 -11.29 10.03 -12.96
N ASP A 86 -11.82 9.44 -14.02
CA ASP A 86 -13.16 8.87 -14.06
C ASP A 86 -13.19 7.37 -13.67
N CYS A 87 -12.01 6.77 -13.51
CA CYS A 87 -11.84 5.38 -13.16
C CYS A 87 -11.54 5.19 -11.67
N SER A 88 -12.06 4.10 -11.11
CA SER A 88 -11.64 3.58 -9.82
C SER A 88 -10.34 2.81 -9.99
N ALA A 89 -9.37 3.04 -9.11
CA ALA A 89 -8.06 2.40 -9.15
C ALA A 89 -7.78 1.65 -7.84
N THR A 90 -7.56 0.35 -7.95
CA THR A 90 -7.27 -0.53 -6.82
C THR A 90 -5.81 -0.97 -6.87
N LEU A 91 -5.08 -0.73 -5.79
CA LEU A 91 -3.73 -1.26 -5.58
C LEU A 91 -3.83 -2.46 -4.63
N VAL A 92 -3.30 -3.60 -5.06
CA VAL A 92 -3.27 -4.82 -4.25
C VAL A 92 -1.82 -5.20 -4.00
N TYR A 93 -1.50 -5.53 -2.76
CA TYR A 93 -0.25 -6.16 -2.37
C TYR A 93 -0.54 -7.51 -1.72
N THR A 94 0.10 -8.56 -2.21
CA THR A 94 -0.05 -9.91 -1.63
C THR A 94 1.22 -10.32 -0.90
N ALA A 95 1.09 -10.59 0.40
CA ALA A 95 2.18 -11.08 1.25
C ALA A 95 1.87 -12.47 1.80
N ASN A 96 2.91 -13.29 1.97
CA ASN A 96 2.82 -14.56 2.68
C ASN A 96 3.35 -14.35 4.10
N LEU A 97 2.44 -14.34 5.08
CA LEU A 97 2.79 -14.15 6.48
C LEU A 97 3.30 -15.45 7.10
N VAL A 98 4.55 -15.44 7.56
CA VAL A 98 5.14 -16.55 8.34
C VAL A 98 4.77 -16.44 9.82
N LYS A 99 4.51 -15.21 10.29
CA LYS A 99 4.08 -14.85 11.64
C LYS A 99 3.03 -13.73 11.53
N GLU A 100 2.25 -13.60 12.59
CA GLU A 100 1.38 -12.46 12.88
C GLU A 100 2.12 -11.13 12.79
N GLY A 101 1.42 -10.06 12.41
CA GLY A 101 2.06 -8.76 12.16
C GLY A 101 1.09 -7.66 11.71
N SER A 102 1.64 -6.46 11.52
CA SER A 102 0.87 -5.26 11.15
C SER A 102 1.32 -4.67 9.82
N VAL A 103 0.42 -3.87 9.22
CA VAL A 103 0.69 -3.07 8.03
C VAL A 103 0.57 -1.60 8.42
N SER A 104 1.59 -0.81 8.07
CA SER A 104 1.61 0.64 8.32
C SER A 104 1.96 1.37 7.03
N PHE A 105 1.24 2.45 6.75
CA PHE A 105 1.48 3.30 5.59
C PHE A 105 1.04 4.73 5.90
N GLU A 106 1.70 5.68 5.24
CA GLU A 106 1.32 7.10 5.27
C GLU A 106 0.56 7.44 3.98
N TYR A 107 -0.47 8.27 4.09
CA TYR A 107 -1.28 8.68 2.94
C TYR A 107 -1.64 10.16 3.05
N GLN A 108 -1.88 10.78 1.89
CA GLN A 108 -2.29 12.17 1.77
C GLN A 108 -3.45 12.29 0.78
N TYR A 109 -4.46 13.08 1.13
CA TYR A 109 -5.53 13.45 0.21
C TYR A 109 -5.16 14.71 -0.59
N ILE A 110 -5.49 14.72 -1.88
CA ILE A 110 -5.32 15.89 -2.74
C ILE A 110 -6.53 16.83 -2.61
N ASP A 111 -7.72 16.29 -2.35
CA ASP A 111 -8.94 17.05 -2.14
C ASP A 111 -9.85 16.42 -1.06
N ARG A 112 -10.93 17.11 -0.70
CA ARG A 112 -11.92 16.67 0.31
C ARG A 112 -12.96 15.68 -0.23
N GLU A 113 -13.02 15.49 -1.54
CA GLU A 113 -14.00 14.61 -2.20
C GLU A 113 -13.38 13.25 -2.57
N SER A 114 -12.06 13.11 -2.39
CA SER A 114 -11.27 11.91 -2.61
C SER A 114 -11.69 10.84 -1.63
N ILE A 115 -12.17 9.72 -2.15
CA ILE A 115 -12.51 8.53 -1.37
C ILE A 115 -11.33 7.57 -1.45
N PHE A 116 -10.71 7.30 -0.31
CA PHE A 116 -9.72 6.25 -0.16
C PHE A 116 -10.26 5.18 0.80
N ASN A 117 -10.18 3.92 0.37
CA ASN A 117 -10.53 2.79 1.21
C ASN A 117 -9.35 1.82 1.27
N PHE A 118 -9.07 1.33 2.47
CA PHE A 118 -8.06 0.32 2.71
C PHE A 118 -8.71 -0.90 3.34
N GLN A 119 -8.39 -2.06 2.77
CA GLN A 119 -8.89 -3.35 3.23
C GLN A 119 -7.74 -4.34 3.34
N VAL A 120 -7.63 -4.99 4.50
CA VAL A 120 -6.74 -6.13 4.70
C VAL A 120 -7.57 -7.41 4.50
N CYS A 121 -7.08 -8.32 3.66
CA CYS A 121 -7.71 -9.62 3.46
C CYS A 121 -6.74 -10.72 3.91
N GLY A 122 -7.13 -11.51 4.92
CA GLY A 122 -6.33 -12.59 5.51
C GLY A 122 -7.20 -13.53 6.35
N THR A 123 -6.71 -14.75 6.61
CA THR A 123 -7.46 -15.82 7.31
C THR A 123 -7.43 -15.72 8.83
N THR A 124 -6.68 -14.78 9.40
CA THR A 124 -6.67 -14.48 10.84
C THR A 124 -6.85 -12.98 11.02
N LEU A 125 -7.92 -12.62 11.75
CA LEU A 125 -8.23 -11.25 12.14
C LEU A 125 -7.13 -10.77 13.11
N GLU A 126 -6.20 -9.98 12.61
CA GLU A 126 -5.33 -9.16 13.44
C GLU A 126 -5.63 -7.69 13.15
N SER A 127 -5.62 -6.90 14.21
CA SER A 127 -6.04 -5.51 14.23
C SER A 127 -5.34 -4.68 13.15
N ALA A 128 -6.13 -4.02 12.32
CA ALA A 128 -5.64 -2.91 11.52
C ALA A 128 -5.64 -1.65 12.40
N ASP A 129 -4.57 -1.45 13.17
CA ASP A 129 -4.30 -0.18 13.82
C ASP A 129 -3.84 0.82 12.75
N VAL A 130 -4.81 1.51 12.14
CA VAL A 130 -4.57 2.60 11.20
C VAL A 130 -4.22 3.85 12.01
N GLU A 131 -2.95 4.00 12.39
CA GLU A 131 -2.45 5.29 12.89
C GLU A 131 -2.31 6.26 11.72
N SER A 132 -3.32 7.13 11.60
CA SER A 132 -3.33 8.26 10.68
C SER A 132 -2.40 9.36 11.18
N LEU A 133 -1.09 9.26 10.89
CA LEU A 133 -0.16 10.37 11.07
C LEU A 133 -0.35 11.38 9.93
N VAL A 134 -1.39 12.21 10.04
CA VAL A 134 -1.50 13.42 9.21
C VAL A 134 -0.49 14.43 9.75
N SER A 135 0.74 14.42 9.21
CA SER A 135 1.66 15.53 9.41
C SER A 135 1.26 16.69 8.49
N GLY A 136 1.39 17.90 9.04
CA GLY A 136 0.66 19.10 8.63
C GLY A 136 0.94 19.62 7.23
N ALA A 137 -0.01 20.41 6.77
CA ALA A 137 0.14 21.33 5.66
C ALA A 137 1.27 22.33 5.94
N GLU A 138 2.14 22.53 4.96
CA GLU A 138 2.76 23.83 4.67
C GLU A 138 2.11 24.42 3.42
#